data_AF-A0A3N6NKE9-F1
#
_entry.id   AF-A0A3N6NKE9-F1
#
_cell.length_a   1.000
_cell.length_b   1.000
_cell.length_c   1.000
_cell.angle_alpha   90.00
_cell.angle_beta   90.00
_cell.angle_gamma   90.00
#
_symmetry.space_group_name_H-M   'P 1'
#
loop_
_entity.id
_entity.type
_entity.pdbx_description
1 polymer ?
#
loop_
_entity_poly.entity_id
_entity_poly.type
_entity_poly.pdbx_seq_one_letter_code
_entity_poly.pdbx_strand_id
1 'polypeptide(L)'
;MLLVDYLRALAKLKGRPRRDPDFRLGVVTTIETTIAQAFVTVWAVRATELPHDVGTLISAWSVVGMVGIFFVVSWGALLKMLTLELRP
;
A
#
# COMPACT_ATOMS: atom_id res chain seq x y z
N MET A 1 -7.28 8.70 9.39
CA MET A 1 -7.95 7.40 9.13
C MET A 1 -6.95 6.32 9.51
N LEU A 2 -7.23 5.54 10.56
CA LEU A 2 -6.25 4.60 11.13
C LEU A 2 -6.18 3.33 10.28
N LEU A 3 -5.02 2.65 10.26
CA LEU A 3 -4.78 1.38 9.54
C LEU A 3 -5.87 0.31 9.80
N VAL A 4 -6.47 0.35 10.99
CA VAL A 4 -7.59 -0.51 11.39
C VAL A 4 -8.85 -0.24 10.56
N ASP A 5 -9.13 1.01 10.23
CA ASP A 5 -10.25 1.41 9.38
C ASP A 5 -10.03 0.93 7.94
N TYR A 6 -8.77 0.97 7.46
CA TYR A 6 -8.38 0.45 6.15
C TYR A 6 -8.58 -1.07 6.04
N LEU A 7 -8.13 -1.84 7.05
CA LEU A 7 -8.32 -3.30 7.08
C LEU A 7 -9.80 -3.68 7.18
N ARG A 8 -10.62 -2.90 7.90
CA ARG A 8 -12.07 -3.11 7.95
C ARG A 8 -12.77 -2.76 6.63
N ALA A 9 -12.36 -1.71 5.94
CA ALA A 9 -12.88 -1.36 4.62
C ALA A 9 -12.54 -2.43 3.58
N LEU A 10 -11.32 -2.96 3.62
CA LEU A 10 -10.87 -4.09 2.79
C LEU A 10 -11.70 -5.36 2.99
N ALA A 11 -12.08 -5.67 4.22
CA ALA A 11 -12.92 -6.82 4.51
C ALA A 11 -14.34 -6.68 3.94
N LYS A 12 -14.88 -5.45 3.89
CA LYS A 12 -16.22 -5.16 3.34
C LYS A 12 -16.28 -5.25 1.82
N LEU A 13 -15.17 -5.04 1.13
CA LEU A 13 -15.07 -5.13 -0.33
C LEU A 13 -15.16 -6.58 -0.88
N LYS A 14 -15.24 -7.59 -0.01
CA LYS A 14 -15.20 -9.02 -0.39
C LYS A 14 -16.53 -9.60 -0.88
N GLY A 15 -17.52 -8.80 -1.30
CA GLY A 15 -18.87 -9.35 -1.49
C GLY A 15 -19.83 -8.72 -2.50
N ARG A 16 -19.55 -7.59 -3.16
CA ARG A 16 -20.51 -7.02 -4.13
C ARG A 16 -19.80 -6.29 -5.27
N PRO A 17 -19.74 -6.88 -6.47
CA PRO A 17 -19.39 -6.14 -7.67
C PRO A 17 -20.67 -5.72 -8.41
N ARG A 18 -20.75 -4.44 -8.79
CA ARG A 18 -21.20 -3.99 -10.13
C ARG A 18 -21.39 -2.48 -10.26
N ARG A 19 -21.42 -1.69 -9.19
CA ARG A 19 -21.64 -0.22 -9.26
C ARG A 19 -21.27 0.54 -7.99
N ASP A 20 -20.33 0.04 -7.20
CA ASP A 20 -20.07 0.55 -5.85
C ASP A 20 -19.06 1.72 -5.89
N PRO A 21 -19.39 2.93 -5.38
CA PRO A 21 -18.41 3.99 -5.16
C PRO A 21 -17.19 3.52 -4.35
N ASP A 22 -17.35 2.47 -3.55
CA ASP A 22 -16.30 1.82 -2.78
C ASP A 22 -15.19 1.19 -3.66
N PHE A 23 -15.50 0.75 -4.89
CA PHE A 23 -14.48 0.25 -5.81
C PHE A 23 -13.61 1.38 -6.37
N ARG A 24 -14.22 2.49 -6.80
CA ARG A 24 -13.47 3.69 -7.22
C ARG A 24 -12.63 4.24 -6.08
N LEU A 25 -13.18 4.27 -4.86
CA LEU A 25 -12.44 4.64 -3.66
C LEU A 25 -11.27 3.69 -3.41
N GLY A 26 -11.46 2.37 -3.58
CA GLY A 26 -10.40 1.37 -3.47
C GLY A 26 -9.27 1.59 -4.46
N VAL A 27 -9.58 1.81 -5.74
CA VAL A 27 -8.59 2.10 -6.78
C VAL A 27 -7.84 3.41 -6.48
N VAL A 28 -8.56 4.49 -6.19
CA VAL A 28 -7.95 5.80 -5.88
C VAL A 28 -7.06 5.71 -4.64
N THR A 29 -7.53 5.06 -3.57
CA THR A 29 -6.75 4.88 -2.33
C THR A 29 -5.50 4.03 -2.59
N THR A 30 -5.58 2.97 -3.41
CA THR A 30 -4.39 2.18 -3.76
C THR A 30 -3.39 2.99 -4.57
N ILE A 31 -3.84 3.86 -5.46
CA ILE A 31 -2.96 4.78 -6.20
C ILE A 31 -2.29 5.77 -5.25
N GLU A 32 -3.07 6.44 -4.39
CA GLU A 32 -2.55 7.42 -3.42
C GLU A 32 -1.53 6.78 -2.45
N THR A 33 -1.83 5.59 -1.94
CA THR A 33 -0.91 4.85 -1.07
C THR A 33 0.34 4.40 -1.82
N THR A 34 0.24 3.98 -3.08
CA THR A 34 1.40 3.63 -3.91
C THR A 34 2.31 4.83 -4.13
N ILE A 35 1.73 6.00 -4.40
CA ILE A 35 2.49 7.26 -4.56
C ILE A 35 3.21 7.62 -3.26
N ALA A 36 2.51 7.57 -2.12
CA ALA A 36 3.11 7.83 -0.81
C ALA A 36 4.25 6.84 -0.50
N GLN A 37 4.04 5.55 -0.77
CA GLN A 37 5.06 4.51 -0.63
C GLN A 37 6.29 4.78 -1.49
N ALA A 38 6.10 5.22 -2.73
CA ALA A 38 7.20 5.59 -3.62
C ALA A 38 8.01 6.77 -3.05
N PHE A 39 7.35 7.82 -2.56
CA PHE A 39 8.03 8.95 -1.91
C PHE A 39 8.82 8.54 -0.66
N VAL A 40 8.23 7.72 0.21
CA VAL A 40 8.91 7.21 1.42
C VAL A 40 10.10 6.34 1.04
N THR A 41 9.97 5.50 0.01
CA THR A 41 11.07 4.65 -0.47
C THR A 41 12.21 5.49 -1.02
N VAL A 42 11.92 6.48 -1.88
CA VAL A 42 12.94 7.40 -2.40
C VAL A 42 13.63 8.13 -1.27
N TRP A 43 12.87 8.66 -0.30
CA TRP A 43 13.44 9.35 0.85
C TRP A 43 14.34 8.43 1.69
N ALA A 44 13.90 7.21 1.97
CA ALA A 44 14.67 6.23 2.74
C ALA A 44 15.95 5.82 2.01
N VAL A 45 15.89 5.62 0.69
CA VAL A 45 17.08 5.32 -0.13
C VAL A 45 18.05 6.50 -0.15
N ARG A 46 17.56 7.74 -0.32
CA ARG A 46 18.42 8.94 -0.23
C ARG A 46 19.05 9.09 1.15
N ALA A 47 18.33 8.72 2.20
CA ALA A 47 18.84 8.64 3.56
C ALA A 47 19.80 7.47 3.81
N THR A 48 20.17 6.69 2.79
CA THR A 48 21.31 5.75 2.85
C THR A 48 22.56 6.27 2.12
N GLU A 49 22.43 7.35 1.35
CA GLU A 49 23.51 7.93 0.55
C GLU A 49 24.36 8.96 1.33
N LEU A 50 23.94 9.38 2.53
CA LEU A 50 24.72 10.31 3.36
C LEU A 50 25.71 9.51 4.25
N PRO A 51 26.62 10.19 4.98
CA PRO A 51 27.45 9.51 5.96
C PRO A 51 26.59 9.00 7.12
N HIS A 52 26.62 7.70 7.39
CA HIS A 52 25.77 7.05 8.38
C HIS A 52 26.56 6.07 9.25
N ASP A 53 26.09 5.88 10.48
CA ASP A 53 26.43 4.71 11.25
C ASP A 53 25.60 3.50 10.78
N VAL A 54 26.07 2.29 11.13
CA VAL A 54 25.40 1.04 10.76
C VAL A 54 23.95 1.00 11.27
N GLY A 55 23.67 1.62 12.41
CA GLY A 55 22.32 1.72 12.99
C GLY A 55 21.34 2.49 12.10
N THR A 56 21.74 3.66 11.61
CA THR A 56 20.91 4.47 10.70
C THR A 56 20.69 3.74 9.37
N LEU A 57 21.71 3.05 8.85
CA LEU A 57 21.58 2.25 7.62
C LEU A 57 20.56 1.12 7.78
N ILE A 58 20.61 0.37 8.88
CA ILE A 58 19.63 -0.69 9.19
C ILE A 58 18.21 -0.12 9.31
N SER A 59 18.07 1.04 9.96
CA SER A 59 16.79 1.72 10.11
C SER A 59 16.18 2.11 8.75
N ALA A 60 16.97 2.72 7.87
CA ALA A 60 16.53 3.11 6.53
C ALA A 60 16.09 1.90 5.69
N TRP A 61 16.87 0.81 5.70
CA TRP A 61 16.48 -0.42 4.99
C TRP A 61 15.26 -1.12 5.61
N SER A 62 15.07 -1.01 6.93
CA SER A 62 13.87 -1.52 7.59
C SER A 62 12.61 -0.77 7.12
N VAL A 63 12.71 0.55 6.93
CA VAL A 63 11.62 1.35 6.35
C VAL A 63 11.32 0.92 4.92
N VAL A 64 12.34 0.74 4.08
CA VAL A 64 12.16 0.23 2.71
C VAL A 64 11.48 -1.14 2.71
N GLY A 65 11.92 -2.06 3.59
CA GLY A 65 11.32 -3.39 3.73
C GLY A 65 9.85 -3.34 4.15
N MET A 66 9.50 -2.50 5.13
CA MET A 66 8.10 -2.30 5.55
C MET A 66 7.24 -1.77 4.39
N VAL A 67 7.75 -0.77 3.67
CA VAL A 67 7.05 -0.21 2.50
C VAL A 67 6.81 -1.27 1.43
N GLY A 68 7.80 -2.13 1.17
CA GLY A 68 7.65 -3.26 0.24
C GLY A 68 6.56 -4.24 0.67
N ILE A 69 6.47 -4.60 1.95
CA ILE A 69 5.40 -5.46 2.47
C ILE A 69 4.04 -4.79 2.28
N PHE A 70 3.91 -3.51 2.63
CA PHE A 70 2.65 -2.77 2.46
C PHE A 70 2.23 -2.67 1.00
N PHE A 71 3.18 -2.50 0.08
CA PHE A 71 2.93 -2.48 -1.36
C PHE A 71 2.34 -3.81 -1.84
N VAL A 72 2.93 -4.94 -1.44
CA VAL A 72 2.44 -6.26 -1.83
C VAL A 72 1.02 -6.51 -1.31
N VAL A 73 0.73 -6.11 -0.07
CA VAL A 73 -0.59 -6.28 0.53
C VAL A 73 -1.64 -5.40 -0.16
N SER A 74 -1.34 -4.12 -0.42
CA SER A 74 -2.30 -3.21 -1.07
C SER A 74 -2.61 -3.63 -2.50
N TRP A 75 -1.58 -4.00 -3.27
CA TRP A 75 -1.75 -4.49 -4.64
C TRP A 75 -2.42 -5.85 -4.72
N GLY A 76 -2.07 -6.78 -3.83
CA GLY A 76 -2.74 -8.09 -3.75
C GLY A 76 -4.24 -7.94 -3.47
N ALA A 77 -4.61 -7.00 -2.60
CA ALA A 77 -6.00 -6.69 -2.35
C ALA A 77 -6.71 -6.04 -3.55
N LEU A 78 -6.06 -5.09 -4.23
CA LEU A 78 -6.60 -4.46 -5.44
C LEU A 78 -6.85 -5.49 -6.54
N LEU A 79 -5.87 -6.36 -6.82
CA LEU A 79 -6.00 -7.44 -7.80
C LEU A 79 -7.13 -8.40 -7.44
N LYS A 80 -7.32 -8.70 -6.15
CA LYS A 80 -8.45 -9.49 -5.68
C LYS A 80 -9.79 -8.79 -5.92
N MET A 81 -9.89 -7.49 -5.72
CA MET A 81 -11.10 -6.72 -6.05
C MET A 81 -11.37 -6.75 -7.56
N LEU A 82 -10.36 -6.46 -8.38
CA LEU A 82 -10.46 -6.50 -9.84
C LEU A 82 -10.93 -7.86 -10.36
N THR A 83 -10.36 -8.94 -9.85
CA THR A 83 -10.75 -10.31 -10.23
C THR A 83 -12.16 -10.68 -9.78
N LEU A 84 -12.65 -10.14 -8.66
CA LEU A 84 -14.04 -10.31 -8.22
C LEU A 84 -15.01 -9.50 -9.10
N GLU A 85 -14.63 -8.32 -9.57
CA GLU A 85 -15.45 -7.53 -10.49
C GLU A 85 -15.55 -8.11 -11.90
N LEU A 86 -14.47 -8.75 -12.37
CA LEU A 86 -14.42 -9.37 -13.70
C LEU A 86 -15.12 -10.75 -13.75
N ARG A 87 -15.52 -11.33 -12.61
CA ARG A 87 -16.30 -12.57 -12.59
C ARG A 87 -17.77 -12.28 -12.96
N PRO A 88 -18.32 -12.96 -13.98
CA PRO A 88 -19.71 -12.79 -14.42
C PRO A 88 -20.73 -13.25 -13.37
#